data_AF-A0A1C5Z798-F1
#
_entry.id   AF-A0A1C5Z798-F1
#
_cell.length_a   1.000
_cell.length_b   1.000
_cell.length_c   1.000
_cell.angle_alpha   90.00
_cell.angle_beta   90.00
_cell.angle_gamma   90.00
#
_symmetry.space_group_name_H-M   'P 1'
#
loop_
_entity.id
_entity.type
_entity.pdbx_description
1 polymer ?
#
loop_
_entity_poly.entity_id
_entity_poly.type
_entity_poly.pdbx_seq_one_letter_code
_entity_poly.pdbx_strand_id
1 'polypeptide(L)'
;MKNQNDFINEMDDGYIDIESCFDPVFEPPAELLEEWSRRYEGPEPTLENTSFYVVGPDGTKYFYCGNLCIKISEHFADGGKQMDELVEDAVRHHAGRDSSAPTFLNAV
;
A
#
# COMPACT_ATOMS: atom_id res chain seq x y z
N MET A 1 34.41 31.88 -38.41
CA MET A 1 34.43 31.49 -36.99
C MET A 1 32.98 31.32 -36.56
N LYS A 2 32.55 30.08 -36.26
CA LYS A 2 31.19 29.83 -35.75
C LYS A 2 31.11 30.37 -34.31
N ASN A 3 30.01 31.02 -33.98
CA ASN A 3 29.81 31.63 -32.66
C ASN A 3 29.31 30.55 -31.67
N GLN A 4 29.40 30.82 -30.36
CA GLN A 4 29.05 29.85 -29.30
C GLN A 4 27.57 29.41 -29.33
N ASN A 5 26.69 30.21 -29.92
CA ASN A 5 25.26 29.88 -30.07
C ASN A 5 24.99 28.98 -31.29
N ASP A 6 25.94 28.85 -32.22
CA ASP A 6 25.87 27.90 -33.33
C ASP A 6 26.11 26.45 -32.85
N PHE A 7 26.83 26.26 -31.73
CA PHE A 7 27.07 24.94 -31.14
C PHE A 7 25.87 24.38 -30.37
N ILE A 8 25.07 25.25 -29.74
CA ILE A 8 23.94 24.84 -28.90
C ILE A 8 22.73 24.44 -29.77
N ASN A 9 22.62 25.01 -30.98
CA ASN A 9 21.58 24.65 -31.95
C ASN A 9 21.92 23.40 -32.80
N GLU A 10 23.11 22.82 -32.63
CA GLU A 10 23.52 21.57 -33.31
C GLU A 10 23.31 20.34 -32.40
N MET A 11 22.84 20.54 -31.16
CA MET A 11 22.28 19.48 -30.30
C MET A 11 20.76 19.39 -30.52
N ASP A 12 20.38 19.16 -31.77
CA ASP A 12 19.01 18.81 -32.13
C ASP A 12 18.72 17.41 -31.57
N ASP A 13 17.90 17.40 -30.52
CA ASP A 13 16.73 16.54 -30.28
C ASP A 13 16.81 14.99 -30.36
N GLY A 14 17.99 14.40 -30.50
CA GLY A 14 18.19 12.97 -30.27
C GLY A 14 18.14 12.61 -28.79
N TYR A 15 16.96 12.66 -28.15
CA TYR A 15 16.74 12.05 -26.84
C TYR A 15 17.32 10.63 -26.90
N ILE A 16 18.34 10.37 -26.07
CA ILE A 16 18.85 9.01 -25.91
C ILE A 16 17.71 8.21 -25.33
N ASP A 17 17.09 7.39 -26.18
CA ASP A 17 16.08 6.45 -25.78
C ASP A 17 16.75 5.35 -24.93
N ILE A 18 16.73 5.59 -23.62
CA ILE A 18 17.23 4.65 -22.61
C ILE A 18 16.46 3.33 -22.61
N GLU A 19 15.24 3.30 -23.16
CA GLU A 19 14.41 2.09 -23.28
C GLU A 19 14.80 1.28 -24.54
N SER A 20 15.26 1.92 -25.61
CA SER A 20 15.85 1.24 -26.78
C SER A 20 17.18 0.53 -26.48
N CYS A 21 17.87 0.90 -25.40
CA CYS A 21 19.06 0.20 -24.90
C CYS A 21 18.71 -0.94 -23.93
N PHE A 22 17.44 -1.09 -23.56
CA PHE A 22 17.00 -2.16 -22.68
C PHE A 22 16.63 -3.39 -23.51
N ASP A 23 17.64 -4.00 -24.13
CA ASP A 23 17.54 -5.40 -24.51
C ASP A 23 17.63 -6.18 -23.18
N PRO A 24 16.61 -6.93 -22.72
CA PRO A 24 16.76 -7.76 -21.55
C PRO A 24 17.82 -8.82 -21.88
N VAL A 25 19.08 -8.52 -21.55
CA VAL A 25 20.26 -9.27 -22.00
C VAL A 25 20.20 -10.74 -21.57
N PHE A 26 19.35 -11.10 -20.61
CA PHE A 26 19.14 -12.49 -20.28
C PHE A 26 17.88 -12.65 -19.41
N GLU A 27 17.00 -13.57 -19.78
CA GLU A 27 16.21 -14.24 -18.73
C GLU A 27 17.22 -15.06 -17.90
N PRO A 28 17.41 -14.74 -16.61
CA PRO A 28 18.38 -15.46 -15.79
C PRO A 28 18.06 -16.96 -15.77
N PRO A 29 19.07 -17.85 -15.70
CA PRO A 29 18.83 -19.28 -15.62
C PRO A 29 17.92 -19.60 -14.43
N ALA A 30 17.04 -20.59 -14.59
CA ALA A 30 16.10 -20.98 -13.53
C ALA A 30 16.81 -21.28 -12.19
N GLU A 31 18.00 -21.87 -12.23
CA GLU A 31 18.82 -22.12 -11.04
C GLU A 31 19.23 -20.84 -10.31
N LEU A 32 19.49 -19.74 -11.03
CA LEU A 32 19.83 -18.45 -10.44
C LEU A 32 18.59 -17.79 -9.82
N LEU A 33 17.43 -17.91 -10.48
CA LEU A 33 16.15 -17.45 -9.93
C LEU A 33 15.78 -18.21 -8.65
N GLU A 34 16.00 -19.52 -8.61
CA GLU A 34 15.76 -20.37 -7.44
C GLU A 34 16.78 -20.08 -6.32
N GLU A 35 18.04 -19.80 -6.65
CA GLU A 35 19.03 -19.36 -5.67
C GLU A 35 18.64 -18.01 -5.05
N TRP A 36 18.14 -17.07 -5.86
CA TRP A 36 17.65 -15.77 -5.40
C TRP A 36 16.38 -15.91 -4.58
N SER A 37 15.42 -16.75 -5.01
CA SER A 37 14.21 -17.01 -4.24
C SER A 37 14.61 -17.59 -2.88
N ARG A 38 15.45 -18.62 -2.83
CA ARG A 38 15.92 -19.22 -1.57
C ARG A 38 16.70 -18.25 -0.68
N ARG A 39 17.45 -17.30 -1.27
CA ARG A 39 18.22 -16.29 -0.50
C ARG A 39 17.32 -15.22 0.11
N TYR A 40 16.20 -14.89 -0.53
CA TYR A 40 15.29 -13.82 -0.12
C TYR A 40 13.90 -14.30 0.34
N GLU A 41 13.65 -15.60 0.33
CA GLU A 41 12.54 -16.27 1.00
C GLU A 41 12.77 -16.18 2.51
N GLY A 42 12.46 -15.00 3.05
CA GLY A 42 12.12 -14.90 4.46
C GLY A 42 10.85 -15.72 4.75
N PRO A 43 10.56 -15.99 6.04
CA PRO A 43 9.30 -16.60 6.40
C PRO A 43 8.14 -15.81 5.79
N GLU A 44 7.11 -16.51 5.29
CA GLU A 44 5.91 -15.84 4.78
C GLU A 44 5.42 -14.81 5.80
N PRO A 45 5.14 -13.58 5.37
CA PRO A 45 4.76 -12.52 6.28
C PRO A 45 3.43 -12.86 6.93
N THR A 46 3.48 -13.18 8.22
CA THR A 46 2.28 -13.29 9.06
C THR A 46 2.16 -12.06 9.96
N LEU A 47 0.96 -11.87 10.50
CA LEU A 47 0.70 -10.82 11.49
C LEU A 47 1.62 -10.98 12.71
N GLU A 48 1.92 -12.20 13.13
CA GLU A 48 2.72 -12.45 14.32
C GLU A 48 4.23 -12.24 14.07
N ASN A 49 4.72 -12.57 12.88
CA ASN A 49 6.16 -12.65 12.60
C ASN A 49 6.75 -11.36 12.00
N THR A 50 5.94 -10.58 11.28
CA THR A 50 6.44 -9.43 10.50
C THR A 50 5.67 -8.15 10.71
N SER A 51 4.67 -8.14 11.59
CA SER A 51 3.88 -6.94 11.83
C SER A 51 4.43 -6.06 12.95
N PHE A 52 4.44 -4.75 12.71
CA PHE A 52 4.85 -3.75 13.69
C PHE A 52 4.29 -2.36 13.35
N TYR A 53 4.31 -1.47 14.34
CA TYR A 53 3.88 -0.09 14.19
C TYR A 53 5.07 0.87 14.19
N VAL A 54 5.02 1.88 13.33
CA VAL A 54 6.02 2.96 13.26
C VAL A 54 5.31 4.31 13.36
N VAL A 55 5.91 5.24 14.10
CA VAL A 55 5.48 6.63 14.14
C VAL A 55 6.47 7.48 13.36
N GLY A 56 5.99 8.14 12.32
CA GLY A 56 6.75 9.08 11.51
C GLY A 56 7.11 10.37 12.29
N PRO A 57 8.05 11.17 11.78
CA PRO A 57 8.46 12.42 12.42
C PRO A 57 7.36 13.47 12.48
N ASP A 58 6.34 13.37 11.62
CA ASP A 58 5.13 14.19 11.60
C ASP A 58 4.04 13.70 12.57
N GLY A 59 4.29 12.62 13.31
CA GLY A 59 3.33 11.96 14.19
C GLY A 59 2.37 11.01 13.47
N THR A 60 2.47 10.87 12.14
CA THR A 60 1.65 9.90 11.39
C THR A 60 2.06 8.49 11.78
N LYS A 61 1.08 7.63 12.09
CA LYS A 61 1.35 6.22 12.40
C LYS A 61 1.19 5.34 11.16
N TYR A 62 2.03 4.33 11.07
CA TYR A 62 2.03 3.34 10.00
C TYR A 62 2.01 1.94 10.61
N PHE A 63 1.22 1.07 10.00
CA PHE A 63 1.24 -0.37 10.25
C PHE A 63 2.01 -1.06 9.13
N TYR A 64 2.98 -1.89 9.50
CA TYR A 64 3.75 -2.71 8.58
C TYR A 64 3.38 -4.18 8.78
N CYS A 65 3.32 -4.95 7.70
CA CYS A 65 3.24 -6.41 7.71
C CYS A 65 3.95 -6.93 6.46
N GLY A 66 5.16 -7.48 6.61
CA GLY A 66 6.05 -7.75 5.49
C GLY A 66 6.34 -6.48 4.68
N ASN A 67 6.02 -6.50 3.38
CA ASN A 67 6.19 -5.36 2.48
C ASN A 67 4.97 -4.42 2.44
N LEU A 68 3.88 -4.79 3.10
CA LEU A 68 2.68 -3.97 3.14
C LEU A 68 2.88 -2.85 4.18
N CYS A 69 2.70 -1.61 3.74
CA CYS A 69 2.68 -0.43 4.60
C CYS A 69 1.32 0.26 4.48
N ILE A 70 0.62 0.41 5.62
CA ILE A 70 -0.68 1.05 5.71
C ILE A 70 -0.54 2.30 6.59
N LYS A 71 -0.87 3.46 6.02
CA LYS A 71 -1.00 4.70 6.78
C LYS A 71 -2.26 4.64 7.66
N ILE A 72 -2.10 4.90 8.96
CA ILE A 72 -3.21 4.96 9.90
C ILE A 72 -3.69 6.40 9.97
N SER A 73 -4.81 6.69 9.31
CA SER A 73 -5.40 8.04 9.26
C SER A 73 -6.38 8.33 10.40
N GLU A 74 -7.06 7.31 10.91
CA GLU A 74 -8.05 7.43 11.97
C GLU A 74 -7.82 6.35 13.03
N HIS A 75 -8.10 6.71 14.27
CA HIS A 75 -8.11 5.78 15.40
C HIS A 75 -9.53 5.77 15.98
N PHE A 76 -9.98 4.61 16.44
CA PHE A 76 -11.18 4.55 17.26
C PHE A 76 -10.96 5.34 18.54
N ALA A 77 -11.99 6.05 19.01
CA ALA A 77 -11.93 6.82 20.24
C ALA A 77 -11.60 5.90 21.43
N ASP A 78 -10.89 6.42 22.44
CA ASP A 78 -10.65 5.70 23.68
C ASP A 78 -11.99 5.34 24.33
N GLY A 79 -12.25 4.04 24.52
CA GLY A 79 -13.54 3.54 25.02
C GLY A 79 -14.68 3.56 23.98
N GLY A 80 -14.37 3.81 22.71
CA GLY A 80 -15.30 3.65 21.59
C GLY A 80 -15.64 2.19 21.32
N LYS A 81 -16.63 1.98 20.45
CA LYS A 81 -17.02 0.64 20.00
C LYS A 81 -15.85 -0.05 19.32
N GLN A 82 -15.64 -1.31 19.64
CA GLN A 82 -14.65 -2.14 18.98
C GLN A 82 -15.07 -2.47 17.53
N MET A 83 -14.11 -2.89 16.70
CA MET A 83 -14.35 -3.13 15.27
C MET A 83 -15.42 -4.20 15.02
N ASP A 84 -15.48 -5.24 15.86
CA ASP A 84 -16.51 -6.27 15.83
C ASP A 84 -17.92 -5.69 16.03
N GLU A 85 -18.11 -4.83 17.03
CA GLU A 85 -19.37 -4.12 17.27
C GLU A 85 -19.76 -3.22 16.10
N LEU A 86 -18.78 -2.54 15.48
CA LEU A 86 -19.02 -1.68 14.32
C LEU A 86 -19.41 -2.49 13.08
N VAL A 87 -18.79 -3.65 12.87
CA VAL A 87 -19.15 -4.55 11.77
C VAL A 87 -20.55 -5.11 12.01
N GLU A 88 -20.87 -5.52 13.23
CA GLU A 88 -22.23 -5.95 13.58
C GLU A 88 -23.26 -4.85 13.33
N ASP A 89 -23.00 -3.63 13.79
CA ASP A 89 -23.89 -2.49 13.57
C ASP A 89 -24.04 -2.17 12.09
N ALA A 90 -22.96 -2.24 11.31
CA ALA A 90 -23.02 -2.04 9.87
C ALA A 90 -23.87 -3.11 9.19
N VAL A 91 -23.67 -4.39 9.53
CA VAL A 91 -24.49 -5.50 9.00
C VAL A 91 -25.95 -5.32 9.41
N ARG A 92 -26.22 -5.03 10.69
CA ARG A 92 -27.56 -4.82 11.24
C ARG A 92 -28.25 -3.60 10.64
N HIS A 93 -27.53 -2.52 10.37
CA HIS A 93 -28.05 -1.33 9.70
C HIS A 93 -28.49 -1.63 8.26
N HIS A 94 -27.71 -2.44 7.53
CA HIS A 94 -28.06 -2.81 6.15
C HIS A 94 -29.13 -3.90 6.08
N ALA A 95 -29.10 -4.88 6.99
CA ALA A 95 -30.13 -5.92 7.10
C ALA A 95 -31.46 -5.37 7.64
N GLY A 96 -31.40 -4.42 8.57
CA GLY A 96 -32.56 -3.76 9.16
C GLY A 96 -33.24 -2.74 8.25
N ARG A 97 -32.66 -2.45 7.08
CA ARG A 97 -33.31 -1.67 6.02
C ARG A 97 -34.52 -2.41 5.42
N ASP A 98 -34.65 -3.71 5.69
CA ASP A 98 -35.84 -4.52 5.38
C ASP A 98 -36.84 -4.62 6.56
N SER A 99 -36.47 -4.13 7.76
CA SER A 99 -37.33 -4.22 8.96
C SER A 99 -37.24 -2.94 9.78
N SER A 100 -38.14 -2.00 9.46
CA SER A 100 -38.36 -0.76 10.20
C SER A 100 -38.55 -0.99 11.71
N ALA A 101 -37.64 -0.38 12.49
CA ALA A 101 -37.70 0.11 13.88
C ALA A 101 -38.56 -0.65 14.92
N PRO A 102 -38.01 -1.01 16.11
CA PRO A 102 -38.84 -1.28 17.26
C PRO A 102 -39.45 0.04 17.73
N THR A 103 -40.76 0.17 17.58
CA THR A 103 -41.53 1.23 18.22
C THR A 103 -41.46 0.99 19.73
N PHE A 104 -40.75 1.84 20.46
CA PHE A 104 -40.92 1.96 21.90
C PHE A 104 -42.30 2.59 22.15
N LEU A 105 -43.34 1.74 22.22
CA LEU A 105 -44.63 2.12 22.74
C LEU A 105 -44.53 2.15 24.27
N ASN A 106 -44.47 3.37 24.80
CA ASN A 106 -44.80 3.66 26.19
C ASN A 106 -46.19 3.06 26.52
N ALA A 107 -46.28 2.28 27.58
CA ALA A 107 -47.54 1.90 28.20
C ALA A 107 -47.49 2.30 29.69
N VAL A 108 -48.27 3.35 29.96
CA VAL A 108 -48.93 3.84 31.19
C VAL A 108 -48.32 3.56 32.56
#